data_AF-A0A538GJV5-F1
#
_entry.id   AF-A0A538GJV5-F1
#
_cell.length_a   1.000
_cell.length_b   1.000
_cell.length_c   1.000
_cell.angle_alpha   90.00
_cell.angle_beta   90.00
_cell.angle_gamma   90.00
#
_symmetry.space_group_name_H-M   'P 1'
#
loop_
_entity.id
_entity.type
_entity.pdbx_description
1 polymer ?
#
loop_
_entity_poly.entity_id
_entity_poly.type
_entity_poly.pdbx_seq_one_letter_code
_entity_poly.pdbx_strand_id
1 'polypeptide(L)'
;MNAVPTSLSSPRTTRIIFWVGVALLIAALVVFIIKKSQHNSAPATSKSSAADVLNAKKLIQHPKRQAPVTTSASWARVPASAKLAVRNFIIDGAGERNLAAAWRYTHPSLRQGFTFKQWVHGNTLPFQVFPEMNFKVPMSFSLAQWNGHDLLAEVGVASKYKTGRGGYVFDVGATKVGKRWLVNYWFPKYTPPVRATTGSFGSG
;
A
#
# COMPACT_ATOMS: atom_id res chain seq x y z
N MET A 1 -54.97 -52.04 14.37
CA MET A 1 -53.65 -51.44 14.65
C MET A 1 -52.79 -51.67 13.41
N ASN A 2 -52.20 -50.62 12.83
CA ASN A 2 -50.96 -50.65 12.02
C ASN A 2 -50.56 -49.20 11.77
N ALA A 3 -49.49 -48.77 12.45
CA ALA A 3 -48.89 -47.45 12.30
C ALA A 3 -47.88 -47.49 11.15
N VAL A 4 -47.90 -46.46 10.30
CA VAL A 4 -46.83 -46.19 9.32
C VAL A 4 -46.08 -44.96 9.80
N PRO A 5 -44.76 -45.01 10.05
CA PRO A 5 -44.01 -43.85 10.52
C PRO A 5 -43.73 -42.89 9.36
N THR A 6 -44.15 -41.63 9.54
CA THR A 6 -43.70 -40.48 8.76
C THR A 6 -42.20 -40.25 8.97
N SER A 7 -41.39 -40.42 7.91
CA SER A 7 -39.97 -40.06 7.94
C SER A 7 -39.78 -38.55 7.76
N LEU A 8 -39.05 -37.98 8.71
CA LEU A 8 -38.75 -36.57 8.93
C LEU A 8 -38.10 -35.88 7.72
N SER A 9 -38.76 -34.84 7.19
CA SER A 9 -38.12 -33.84 6.33
C SER A 9 -37.41 -32.81 7.23
N SER A 10 -36.08 -32.85 7.24
CA SER A 10 -35.25 -31.96 8.08
C SER A 10 -34.76 -30.73 7.29
N PRO A 11 -35.07 -29.50 7.73
CA PRO A 11 -34.66 -28.25 7.05
C PRO A 11 -33.14 -27.99 7.02
N ARG A 12 -32.34 -28.78 7.75
CA ARG A 12 -30.89 -28.58 7.84
C ARG A 12 -30.12 -29.31 6.73
N THR A 13 -30.70 -30.34 6.13
CA THR A 13 -30.04 -31.14 5.10
C THR A 13 -30.02 -30.42 3.74
N THR A 14 -31.04 -29.60 3.45
CA THR A 14 -31.14 -28.83 2.19
C THR A 14 -30.05 -27.77 2.06
N ARG A 15 -29.53 -27.25 3.18
CA ARG A 15 -28.48 -26.22 3.17
C ARG A 15 -27.11 -26.77 2.79
N ILE A 16 -26.80 -28.01 3.19
CA ILE A 16 -25.51 -28.64 2.89
C ILE A 16 -25.45 -29.04 1.41
N ILE A 17 -26.54 -29.55 0.85
CA ILE A 17 -26.62 -29.92 -0.58
C ILE A 17 -26.38 -28.70 -1.47
N PHE A 18 -26.89 -27.52 -1.09
CA PHE A 18 -26.65 -26.28 -1.83
C PHE A 18 -25.17 -25.85 -1.82
N TRP A 19 -24.49 -25.99 -0.67
CA TRP A 19 -23.06 -25.65 -0.56
C TRP A 19 -22.14 -26.63 -1.31
N VAL A 20 -22.49 -27.92 -1.33
CA VAL A 20 -21.75 -28.93 -2.12
C VAL A 20 -21.89 -28.64 -3.62
N GLY A 21 -23.08 -28.22 -4.08
CA GLY A 21 -23.28 -27.79 -5.48
C GLY A 21 -22.45 -26.57 -5.88
N VAL A 22 -22.37 -25.55 -5.02
CA VAL A 22 -21.54 -24.35 -5.27
C VAL A 22 -20.05 -24.70 -5.33
N ALA A 23 -19.57 -25.57 -4.44
CA ALA A 23 -18.17 -26.01 -4.45
C ALA A 23 -17.79 -26.76 -5.74
N LEU A 24 -18.70 -27.60 -6.25
CA LEU A 24 -18.48 -28.36 -7.48
C LEU A 24 -18.42 -27.46 -8.72
N LEU A 25 -19.21 -26.39 -8.75
CA LEU A 25 -19.22 -25.41 -9.85
C LEU A 25 -17.91 -24.61 -9.89
N ILE A 26 -17.35 -24.25 -8.73
CA ILE A 26 -16.04 -23.57 -8.64
C ILE A 26 -14.91 -24.51 -9.12
N ALA A 27 -14.94 -25.79 -8.75
CA ALA A 27 -13.92 -26.75 -9.16
C ALA A 27 -13.91 -26.97 -10.70
N ALA A 28 -15.08 -27.04 -11.34
CA ALA A 28 -15.19 -27.18 -12.78
C ALA A 28 -14.64 -25.95 -13.55
N LEU A 29 -14.80 -24.74 -13.00
CA LEU A 29 -14.26 -23.51 -13.59
C LEU A 29 -12.72 -23.49 -13.58
N VAL A 30 -12.09 -23.97 -12.49
CA VAL A 30 -10.63 -24.03 -12.35
C VAL A 30 -10.01 -24.99 -13.38
N VAL A 31 -10.62 -26.16 -13.61
CA VAL A 31 -10.13 -27.13 -14.60
C VAL A 31 -10.26 -26.59 -16.04
N PHE A 32 -11.34 -25.86 -16.35
CA PHE A 32 -11.52 -25.26 -17.68
C PHE A 32 -10.48 -24.16 -17.99
N ILE A 33 -10.08 -23.37 -16.98
CA ILE A 33 -9.04 -22.34 -17.12
C ILE A 33 -7.66 -22.99 -17.35
N ILE A 34 -7.35 -24.10 -16.66
CA ILE A 34 -6.07 -24.80 -16.82
C ILE A 34 -5.98 -25.46 -18.20
N LYS A 35 -7.05 -26.09 -18.69
CA LYS A 35 -7.03 -26.83 -19.97
C LYS A 35 -6.96 -25.92 -21.20
N LYS A 36 -7.50 -24.69 -21.15
CA LYS A 36 -7.39 -23.71 -22.25
C LYS A 36 -6.01 -23.02 -22.34
N SER A 37 -5.16 -23.19 -21.34
CA SER A 37 -3.78 -22.66 -21.32
C SER A 37 -2.76 -23.60 -21.98
N GLN A 38 -3.09 -24.88 -22.16
CA GLN A 38 -2.14 -25.91 -22.62
C GLN A 38 -2.11 -26.17 -24.13
N HIS A 39 -2.82 -25.38 -24.95
CA HIS A 39 -2.79 -25.52 -26.42
C HIS A 39 -1.73 -24.68 -27.15
N ASN A 40 -0.84 -23.99 -26.44
CA ASN A 40 0.28 -23.29 -27.06
C ASN A 40 1.60 -23.84 -26.52
N SER A 41 2.10 -24.89 -27.16
CA SER A 41 3.48 -25.35 -27.01
C SER A 41 4.05 -25.70 -28.37
N ALA A 42 5.08 -24.97 -28.78
CA ALA A 42 6.18 -25.48 -29.59
C ALA A 42 7.49 -24.79 -29.11
N PRO A 43 8.65 -25.48 -29.14
CA PRO A 43 9.68 -25.34 -28.11
C PRO A 43 11.02 -24.72 -28.58
N ALA A 44 11.71 -24.14 -27.59
CA ALA A 44 13.16 -24.01 -27.33
C ALA A 44 14.17 -23.56 -28.41
N THR A 45 14.95 -22.52 -28.06
CA THR A 45 16.42 -22.61 -28.03
C THR A 45 17.01 -21.54 -27.13
N SER A 46 17.61 -21.98 -26.02
CA SER A 46 18.37 -21.16 -25.10
C SER A 46 19.72 -20.77 -25.70
N LYS A 47 20.01 -19.48 -25.79
CA LYS A 47 21.38 -18.93 -25.72
C LYS A 47 21.39 -17.84 -24.67
N SER A 48 21.81 -18.22 -23.47
CA SER A 48 22.13 -17.27 -22.39
C SER A 48 23.31 -16.43 -22.86
N SER A 49 23.06 -15.15 -23.14
CA SER A 49 24.08 -14.13 -23.34
C SER A 49 24.09 -13.24 -22.10
N ALA A 50 25.27 -13.03 -21.51
CA ALA A 50 25.49 -12.27 -20.29
C ALA A 50 25.14 -10.76 -20.39
N ALA A 51 24.42 -10.33 -21.44
CA ALA A 51 23.91 -8.99 -21.62
C ALA A 51 22.51 -8.76 -21.00
N ASP A 52 21.74 -9.82 -20.68
CA ASP A 52 20.37 -9.67 -20.17
C ASP A 52 20.28 -9.35 -18.66
N VAL A 53 21.40 -9.44 -17.94
CA VAL A 53 21.44 -9.11 -16.49
C VAL A 53 21.37 -7.60 -16.23
N LEU A 54 21.54 -6.76 -17.25
CA LEU A 54 21.37 -5.31 -17.14
C LEU A 54 19.91 -4.84 -17.28
N ASN A 55 18.96 -5.73 -17.58
CA ASN A 55 17.54 -5.39 -17.62
C ASN A 55 16.81 -5.69 -16.29
N ALA A 56 17.53 -5.68 -15.17
CA ALA A 56 16.98 -5.72 -13.81
C ALA A 56 16.27 -4.41 -13.40
N LYS A 57 15.91 -3.54 -14.35
CA LYS A 57 15.04 -2.36 -14.13
C LYS A 57 13.55 -2.70 -14.17
N LYS A 58 13.21 -4.00 -14.11
CA LYS A 58 11.84 -4.51 -13.95
C LYS A 58 11.64 -5.21 -12.61
N LEU A 59 12.25 -4.70 -11.54
CA LEU A 59 11.88 -5.05 -10.17
C LEU A 59 11.10 -3.90 -9.53
N ILE A 60 9.82 -4.21 -9.24
CA ILE A 60 8.86 -3.44 -8.45
C ILE A 60 8.34 -2.16 -9.10
N GLN A 61 7.63 -2.32 -10.22
CA GLN A 61 6.58 -1.36 -10.58
C GLN A 61 5.28 -1.78 -9.89
N HIS A 62 5.07 -1.33 -8.65
CA HIS A 62 3.70 -1.03 -8.23
C HIS A 62 3.16 -0.01 -9.23
N PRO A 63 1.88 -0.06 -9.64
CA PRO A 63 1.34 0.91 -10.57
C PRO A 63 1.44 2.30 -9.91
N LYS A 64 2.52 3.02 -10.25
CA LYS A 64 2.69 4.43 -9.95
C LYS A 64 1.49 5.06 -10.64
N ARG A 65 0.51 5.53 -9.86
CA ARG A 65 -0.62 6.31 -10.38
C ARG A 65 -0.02 7.56 -11.00
N GLN A 66 0.37 7.48 -12.27
CA GLN A 66 0.83 8.60 -13.07
C GLN A 66 -0.45 9.29 -13.56
N ALA A 67 -1.00 10.17 -12.73
CA ALA A 67 -2.05 11.08 -13.13
C ALA A 67 -1.41 12.29 -13.85
N PRO A 68 -2.14 12.94 -14.78
CA PRO A 68 -1.63 14.06 -15.56
C PRO A 68 -1.10 15.18 -14.64
N VAL A 69 0.08 15.69 -14.99
CA VAL A 69 0.86 16.63 -14.20
C VAL A 69 0.19 18.01 -14.22
N THR A 70 -0.66 18.27 -13.24
CA THR A 70 -1.10 19.64 -12.90
C THR A 70 -0.12 20.25 -11.91
N THR A 71 0.40 21.41 -12.29
CA THR A 71 1.35 22.32 -11.66
C THR A 71 1.39 22.27 -10.12
N SER A 72 2.61 22.21 -9.56
CA SER A 72 2.94 22.32 -8.13
C SER A 72 2.14 23.46 -7.46
N ALA A 73 0.98 23.15 -6.91
CA ALA A 73 0.28 24.05 -6.01
C ALA A 73 1.07 24.16 -4.70
N SER A 74 1.03 25.29 -4.01
CA SER A 74 1.67 25.37 -2.69
C SER A 74 0.91 24.49 -1.70
N TRP A 75 1.62 23.76 -0.83
CA TRP A 75 1.04 23.00 0.29
C TRP A 75 0.11 23.87 1.15
N ALA A 76 0.32 25.18 1.18
CA ALA A 76 -0.56 26.14 1.84
C ALA A 76 -2.02 26.04 1.36
N ARG A 77 -2.26 25.76 0.07
CA ARG A 77 -3.60 25.70 -0.54
C ARG A 77 -4.39 24.42 -0.18
N VAL A 78 -3.73 23.40 0.36
CA VAL A 78 -4.39 22.16 0.78
C VAL A 78 -5.29 22.45 2.00
N PRO A 79 -6.54 21.95 2.03
CA PRO A 79 -7.45 22.18 3.14
C PRO A 79 -6.89 21.61 4.45
N ALA A 80 -7.16 22.28 5.57
CA ALA A 80 -6.64 21.90 6.88
C ALA A 80 -7.01 20.46 7.28
N SER A 81 -8.20 19.98 6.89
CA SER A 81 -8.64 18.61 7.15
C SER A 81 -7.81 17.55 6.43
N ALA A 82 -7.33 17.85 5.22
CA ALA A 82 -6.42 16.96 4.49
C ALA A 82 -5.04 16.93 5.12
N LYS A 83 -4.50 18.11 5.47
CA LYS A 83 -3.22 18.23 6.19
C LYS A 83 -3.23 17.45 7.50
N LEU A 84 -4.33 17.54 8.25
CA LEU A 84 -4.52 16.82 9.51
C LEU A 84 -4.58 15.30 9.30
N ALA A 85 -5.35 14.83 8.31
CA ALA A 85 -5.44 13.40 8.02
C ALA A 85 -4.09 12.80 7.63
N VAL A 86 -3.35 13.47 6.76
CA VAL A 86 -1.99 13.08 6.34
C VAL A 86 -1.05 13.07 7.55
N ARG A 87 -1.02 14.14 8.34
CA ARG A 87 -0.15 14.23 9.52
C ARG A 87 -0.45 13.14 10.54
N ASN A 88 -1.72 12.89 10.85
CA ASN A 88 -2.12 11.88 11.82
C ASN A 88 -1.79 10.48 11.31
N PHE A 89 -2.00 10.18 10.03
CA PHE A 89 -1.54 8.91 9.46
C PHE A 89 -0.02 8.73 9.58
N ILE A 90 0.76 9.76 9.29
CA ILE A 90 2.23 9.67 9.36
C ILE A 90 2.69 9.44 10.80
N ILE A 91 2.12 10.15 11.78
CA ILE A 91 2.51 10.01 13.19
C ILE A 91 2.02 8.68 13.77
N ASP A 92 0.73 8.40 13.60
CA ASP A 92 0.07 7.29 14.28
C ASP A 92 0.28 5.96 13.56
N GLY A 93 0.35 5.99 12.22
CA GLY A 93 0.49 4.83 11.34
C GLY A 93 1.94 4.58 10.97
N ALA A 94 2.53 5.43 10.14
CA ALA A 94 3.91 5.24 9.69
C ALA A 94 4.93 5.31 10.86
N GLY A 95 4.70 6.19 11.83
CA GLY A 95 5.49 6.29 13.05
C GLY A 95 5.05 5.34 14.19
N GLU A 96 4.06 4.48 13.93
CA GLU A 96 3.53 3.46 14.85
C GLU A 96 3.14 3.98 16.26
N ARG A 97 2.78 5.27 16.40
CA ARG A 97 2.40 5.83 17.71
C ARG A 97 1.04 5.33 18.19
N ASN A 98 0.09 5.13 17.27
CA ASN A 98 -1.26 4.70 17.59
C ASN A 98 -1.94 4.09 16.36
N LEU A 99 -1.68 2.82 16.10
CA LEU A 99 -2.21 2.13 14.92
C LEU A 99 -3.75 2.17 14.85
N ALA A 100 -4.44 2.13 15.99
CA ALA A 100 -5.90 2.23 16.05
C ALA A 100 -6.41 3.59 15.57
N ALA A 101 -5.73 4.69 15.90
CA ALA A 101 -6.07 6.02 15.40
C ALA A 101 -5.78 6.15 13.90
N ALA A 102 -4.62 5.64 13.45
CA ALA A 102 -4.20 5.67 12.05
C ALA A 102 -5.20 5.00 11.10
N TRP A 103 -5.86 3.92 11.56
CA TRP A 103 -6.89 3.23 10.80
C TRP A 103 -7.98 4.17 10.29
N ARG A 104 -8.37 5.19 11.08
CA ARG A 104 -9.42 6.15 10.72
C ARG A 104 -9.03 7.08 9.56
N TYR A 105 -7.74 7.26 9.32
CA TYR A 105 -7.20 8.10 8.26
C TYR A 105 -6.69 7.29 7.07
N THR A 106 -6.78 5.96 7.11
CA THR A 106 -6.26 5.10 6.04
C THR A 106 -7.38 4.72 5.08
N HIS A 107 -7.15 4.88 3.77
CA HIS A 107 -8.07 4.44 2.72
C HIS A 107 -8.04 2.90 2.58
N PRO A 108 -9.16 2.23 2.25
CA PRO A 108 -9.17 0.77 2.06
C PRO A 108 -8.10 0.22 1.10
N SER A 109 -7.74 0.99 0.06
CA SER A 109 -6.66 0.60 -0.87
C SER A 109 -5.30 0.44 -0.18
N LEU A 110 -4.97 1.31 0.78
CA LEU A 110 -3.72 1.24 1.53
C LEU A 110 -3.77 0.17 2.63
N ARG A 111 -4.96 -0.22 3.08
CA ARG A 111 -5.14 -1.33 4.03
C ARG A 111 -4.94 -2.70 3.39
N GLN A 112 -5.01 -2.81 2.04
CA GLN A 112 -4.80 -4.06 1.31
C GLN A 112 -5.60 -5.25 1.87
N GLY A 113 -6.84 -5.02 2.31
CA GLY A 113 -7.71 -6.06 2.87
C GLY A 113 -7.41 -6.46 4.32
N PHE A 114 -6.44 -5.85 4.99
CA PHE A 114 -6.22 -6.06 6.43
C PHE A 114 -7.49 -5.76 7.20
N THR A 115 -7.78 -6.57 8.21
CA THR A 115 -8.82 -6.26 9.21
C THR A 115 -8.27 -5.29 10.25
N PHE A 116 -9.17 -4.62 10.98
CA PHE A 116 -8.76 -3.73 12.08
C PHE A 116 -7.90 -4.45 13.13
N LYS A 117 -8.25 -5.71 13.47
CA LYS A 117 -7.48 -6.51 14.43
C LYS A 117 -6.06 -6.80 13.93
N GLN A 118 -5.91 -7.18 12.66
CA GLN A 118 -4.59 -7.41 12.05
C GLN A 118 -3.77 -6.13 11.97
N TRP A 119 -4.40 -4.99 11.71
CA TRP A 119 -3.72 -3.71 11.67
C TRP A 119 -3.20 -3.26 13.05
N VAL A 120 -4.00 -3.43 14.10
CA VAL A 120 -3.65 -2.91 15.44
C VAL A 120 -2.77 -3.87 16.23
N HIS A 121 -3.00 -5.18 16.09
CA HIS A 121 -2.33 -6.20 16.88
C HIS A 121 -1.47 -7.15 16.06
N GLY A 122 -1.44 -6.99 14.74
CA GLY A 122 -0.57 -7.79 13.88
C GLY A 122 0.87 -7.30 13.96
N ASN A 123 1.79 -8.21 13.68
CA ASN A 123 3.23 -7.91 13.63
C ASN A 123 3.68 -7.29 12.30
N THR A 124 2.75 -7.11 11.35
CA THR A 124 3.06 -6.63 9.99
C THR A 124 2.01 -5.62 9.55
N LEU A 125 2.45 -4.65 8.74
CA LEU A 125 1.61 -3.62 8.15
C LEU A 125 1.77 -3.62 6.63
N PRO A 126 0.74 -3.26 5.86
CA PRO A 126 0.75 -3.30 4.39
C PRO A 126 1.51 -2.12 3.74
N PHE A 127 2.32 -1.40 4.52
CA PHE A 127 3.10 -0.25 4.08
C PHE A 127 4.38 -0.12 4.92
N GLN A 128 5.37 0.62 4.41
CA GLN A 128 6.64 0.82 5.10
C GLN A 128 6.46 1.67 6.36
N VAL A 129 6.85 1.14 7.51
CA VAL A 129 6.89 1.89 8.78
C VAL A 129 8.23 2.59 8.96
N PHE A 130 8.22 3.63 9.79
CA PHE A 130 9.37 4.45 10.16
C PHE A 130 9.31 4.83 11.66
N PRO A 131 9.45 3.87 12.58
CA PRO A 131 9.31 4.07 14.03
C PRO A 131 10.38 5.00 14.64
N GLU A 132 11.51 5.18 13.96
CA GLU A 132 12.62 6.03 14.34
C GLU A 132 12.41 7.53 14.03
N MET A 133 11.19 7.91 13.66
CA MET A 133 10.80 9.30 13.39
C MET A 133 11.07 10.24 14.57
N ASN A 134 11.71 11.37 14.29
CA ASN A 134 11.94 12.41 15.28
C ASN A 134 10.84 13.48 15.23
N PHE A 135 9.82 13.29 16.06
CA PHE A 135 8.67 14.20 16.18
C PHE A 135 8.99 15.59 16.75
N LYS A 136 10.21 15.81 17.27
CA LYS A 136 10.65 17.14 17.73
C LYS A 136 11.02 18.05 16.56
N VAL A 137 11.37 17.48 15.41
CA VAL A 137 11.67 18.23 14.19
C VAL A 137 10.39 18.27 13.35
N PRO A 138 9.94 19.46 12.90
CA PRO A 138 8.76 19.56 12.07
C PRO A 138 8.97 18.84 10.73
N MET A 139 7.92 18.16 10.27
CA MET A 139 7.89 17.59 8.92
C MET A 139 7.80 18.72 7.89
N SER A 140 8.56 18.61 6.80
CA SER A 140 8.46 19.50 5.64
C SER A 140 7.55 18.87 4.58
N PHE A 141 6.67 19.66 3.96
CA PHE A 141 5.75 19.17 2.94
C PHE A 141 5.93 19.96 1.65
N SER A 142 6.08 19.25 0.53
CA SER A 142 6.03 19.81 -0.82
C SER A 142 4.90 19.14 -1.57
N LEU A 143 4.03 19.90 -2.23
CA LEU A 143 2.88 19.35 -2.91
C LEU A 143 3.24 19.07 -4.37
N ALA A 144 3.19 17.79 -4.75
CA ALA A 144 3.48 17.37 -6.12
C ALA A 144 2.25 17.47 -7.02
N GLN A 145 1.06 17.14 -6.49
CA GLN A 145 -0.19 17.16 -7.23
C GLN A 145 -1.37 17.52 -6.34
N TRP A 146 -2.31 18.28 -6.89
CA TRP A 146 -3.56 18.64 -6.23
C TRP A 146 -4.66 18.93 -7.25
N ASN A 147 -5.85 18.34 -7.07
CA ASN A 147 -7.01 18.59 -7.92
C ASN A 147 -8.31 18.88 -7.14
N GLY A 148 -8.23 19.13 -5.82
CA GLY A 148 -9.41 19.33 -4.97
C GLY A 148 -9.98 18.05 -4.35
N HIS A 149 -9.73 16.90 -4.98
CA HIS A 149 -10.23 15.58 -4.58
C HIS A 149 -9.10 14.62 -4.17
N ASP A 150 -7.98 14.68 -4.87
CA ASP A 150 -6.78 13.90 -4.66
C ASP A 150 -5.60 14.85 -4.43
N LEU A 151 -4.70 14.42 -3.55
CA LEU A 151 -3.41 15.05 -3.31
C LEU A 151 -2.30 14.02 -3.38
N LEU A 152 -1.15 14.46 -3.88
CA LEU A 152 0.14 13.79 -3.74
C LEU A 152 1.15 14.81 -3.24
N ALA A 153 1.83 14.50 -2.16
CA ALA A 153 2.84 15.36 -1.57
C ALA A 153 4.09 14.55 -1.22
N GLU A 154 5.22 15.23 -1.25
CA GLU A 154 6.48 14.73 -0.70
C GLU A 154 6.59 15.25 0.72
N VAL A 155 6.95 14.38 1.65
CA VAL A 155 7.17 14.70 3.05
C VAL A 155 8.59 14.36 3.47
N GLY A 156 9.30 15.35 4.00
CA GLY A 156 10.58 15.17 4.67
C GLY A 156 10.36 14.88 6.15
N VAL A 157 10.96 13.79 6.62
CA VAL A 157 10.84 13.28 7.98
C VAL A 157 12.21 13.09 8.59
N ALA A 158 12.48 13.76 9.72
CA ALA A 158 13.73 13.59 10.43
C ALA A 158 13.78 12.25 11.18
N SER A 159 14.98 11.66 11.28
CA SER A 159 15.24 10.49 12.13
C SER A 159 15.77 10.91 13.49
N LYS A 160 15.54 10.08 14.52
CA LYS A 160 16.20 10.18 15.83
C LYS A 160 17.70 9.88 15.72
N TYR A 161 18.08 9.02 14.76
CA TYR A 161 19.47 8.64 14.58
C TYR A 161 20.21 9.70 13.76
N LYS A 162 21.36 10.14 14.26
CA LYS A 162 22.27 11.07 13.58
C LYS A 162 23.13 10.39 12.50
N THR A 163 22.79 9.17 12.09
CA THR A 163 23.60 8.35 11.16
C THR A 163 23.48 8.83 9.72
N GLY A 164 24.17 9.94 9.40
CA GLY A 164 24.53 10.38 8.05
C GLY A 164 23.41 10.79 7.09
N ARG A 165 22.14 10.47 7.37
CA ARG A 165 21.02 10.65 6.44
C ARG A 165 20.12 11.84 6.73
N GLY A 166 20.19 12.46 7.91
CA GLY A 166 19.54 13.75 8.27
C GLY A 166 18.01 13.80 8.23
N GLY A 167 17.38 13.28 7.17
CA GLY A 167 15.96 13.10 6.98
C GLY A 167 15.67 12.14 5.83
N TYR A 168 14.52 11.48 5.90
CA TYR A 168 13.99 10.58 4.89
C TYR A 168 12.87 11.29 4.15
N VAL A 169 12.75 11.05 2.84
CA VAL A 169 11.68 11.61 2.02
C VAL A 169 10.71 10.50 1.68
N PHE A 170 9.42 10.77 1.83
CA PHE A 170 8.34 9.86 1.47
C PHE A 170 7.36 10.56 0.55
N ASP A 171 6.80 9.83 -0.40
CA ASP A 171 5.62 10.26 -1.13
C ASP A 171 4.38 9.84 -0.33
N VAL A 172 3.48 10.78 -0.09
CA VAL A 172 2.20 10.57 0.60
C VAL A 172 1.06 11.05 -0.27
N GLY A 173 0.09 10.17 -0.51
CA GLY A 173 -1.13 10.48 -1.24
C GLY A 173 -2.35 10.40 -0.34
N ALA A 174 -3.31 11.29 -0.56
CA ALA A 174 -4.61 11.20 0.07
C ALA A 174 -5.74 11.54 -0.89
N THR A 175 -6.88 10.89 -0.70
CA THR A 175 -8.10 11.10 -1.48
C THR A 175 -9.23 11.50 -0.55
N LYS A 176 -10.08 12.39 -1.03
CA LYS A 176 -11.32 12.77 -0.37
C LYS A 176 -12.39 11.69 -0.61
N VAL A 177 -12.94 11.14 0.46
CA VAL A 177 -14.07 10.20 0.44
C VAL A 177 -15.21 10.83 1.23
N GLY A 178 -16.23 11.30 0.52
CA GLY A 178 -17.30 12.12 1.09
C GLY A 178 -16.74 13.38 1.76
N LYS A 179 -16.94 13.50 3.08
CA LYS A 179 -16.43 14.64 3.88
C LYS A 179 -15.06 14.40 4.52
N ARG A 180 -14.44 13.23 4.30
CA ARG A 180 -13.22 12.80 4.99
C ARG A 180 -12.05 12.69 4.02
N TRP A 181 -10.86 13.00 4.51
CA TRP A 181 -9.61 12.73 3.79
C TRP A 181 -9.01 11.44 4.30
N LEU A 182 -8.62 10.56 3.37
CA LEU A 182 -8.03 9.26 3.66
C LEU A 182 -6.75 9.09 2.86
N VAL A 183 -5.67 8.72 3.54
CA VAL A 183 -4.37 8.41 2.94
C VAL A 183 -4.49 7.11 2.16
N ASN A 184 -4.17 7.17 0.87
CA ASN A 184 -4.27 6.05 -0.05
C ASN A 184 -2.91 5.60 -0.60
N TYR A 185 -1.84 6.34 -0.30
CA TYR A 185 -0.49 6.06 -0.76
C TYR A 185 0.54 6.52 0.27
N TRP A 186 1.53 5.67 0.52
CA TRP A 186 2.68 5.95 1.38
C TRP A 186 3.86 5.13 0.88
N PHE A 187 4.93 5.79 0.44
CA PHE A 187 6.09 5.08 -0.08
C PHE A 187 7.39 5.87 0.13
N PRO A 188 8.49 5.22 0.55
CA PRO A 188 9.78 5.89 0.65
C PRO A 188 10.27 6.31 -0.73
N LYS A 189 10.71 7.57 -0.84
CA LYS A 189 11.42 8.05 -2.02
C LYS A 189 12.90 7.76 -1.82
N TYR A 190 13.53 7.14 -2.82
CA TYR A 190 14.98 6.92 -2.78
C TYR A 190 15.70 8.27 -2.79
N THR A 191 16.37 8.61 -1.68
CA THR A 191 17.31 9.72 -1.63
C THR A 191 18.73 9.15 -1.71
N PRO A 192 19.49 9.40 -2.79
CA PRO A 192 20.89 8.99 -2.82
C PRO A 192 21.63 9.65 -1.64
N PRO A 193 22.60 8.95 -1.01
CA PRO A 193 23.40 9.54 0.05
C PRO A 193 24.16 10.75 -0.50
N VAL A 194 23.82 11.94 -0.02
CA VAL A 194 24.65 13.13 -0.25
C VAL A 194 25.89 12.94 0.60
N ARG A 195 27.03 12.65 -0.02
CA ARG A 195 28.32 12.69 0.69
C ARG A 195 28.46 14.11 1.24
N ALA A 196 28.66 14.25 2.55
CA ALA A 196 29.17 15.51 3.07
C ALA A 196 30.56 15.69 2.47
N THR A 197 30.69 16.55 1.45
CA THR A 197 32.00 16.96 0.98
C THR A 197 32.61 17.75 2.13
N THR A 198 33.49 17.10 2.91
CA THR A 198 34.41 17.81 3.78
C THR A 198 35.32 18.61 2.87
N GLY A 199 34.91 19.85 2.58
CA GLY A 199 35.72 20.82 1.86
C GLY A 199 36.90 21.19 2.75
N SER A 200 37.98 20.44 2.64
CA SER A 200 39.32 20.95 2.94
C SER A 200 39.63 21.98 1.87
N PHE A 201 39.31 23.24 2.16
CA PHE A 201 39.92 24.35 1.46
C PHE A 201 41.31 24.51 2.05
N GLY A 202 42.33 24.02 1.34
CA GLY A 202 43.71 24.36 1.63
C GLY A 202 43.92 25.85 1.41
N SER A 203 44.29 26.55 2.48
CA SER A 203 44.98 27.83 2.42
C SER A 203 46.48 27.53 2.27
N GLY A 204 47.08 28.05 1.20
CA GLY A 204 48.52 28.04 0.97
C GLY A 204 49.28 29.01 1.86
#